data_AF-A0A6V7Y925-F1
#
_entry.id   AF-A0A6V7Y925-F1
#
_cell.length_a   1.000
_cell.length_b   1.000
_cell.length_c   1.000
_cell.angle_alpha   90.00
_cell.angle_beta   90.00
_cell.angle_gamma   90.00
#
_symmetry.space_group_name_H-M   'P 1'
#
loop_
_entity.id
_entity.type
_entity.pdbx_description
1 polymer ?
#
loop_
_entity_poly.entity_id
_entity_poly.type
_entity_poly.pdbx_seq_one_letter_code
_entity_poly.pdbx_strand_id
1 'polypeptide(L)'
;MSNIYFFFLFVSILFLTIFKNVKTGEGVSIWEKWYRVSTFKCLKEKYSKEFVVVSANNKNKGKVNLDAEINIINARTAGFENIDIYLYPCVKPSTEYELCGDARKSITAVLDHLENNNAKFGRVWLLIYGLAGCEKDEKWNKDNKTENIEFIDTMVTTLNERNQTFGIFHK
;
A
#
# COMPACT_ATOMS: atom_id res chain seq x y z
N MET A 1 37.98 -41.96 15.34
CA MET A 1 36.81 -41.30 15.97
C MET A 1 36.82 -39.77 15.88
N SER A 2 37.97 -39.09 15.65
CA SER A 2 38.04 -37.61 15.61
C SER A 2 37.30 -36.95 14.42
N ASN A 3 37.31 -37.55 13.22
CA ASN A 3 36.75 -36.94 12.00
C ASN A 3 35.22 -36.84 11.97
N ILE A 4 34.50 -37.70 12.70
CA ILE A 4 33.02 -37.71 12.71
C ILE A 4 32.49 -36.49 13.48
N TYR A 5 33.10 -36.14 14.61
CA TYR A 5 32.70 -34.95 15.37
C TYR A 5 32.94 -33.65 14.59
N PHE A 6 34.03 -33.59 13.83
CA PHE A 6 34.33 -32.42 12.99
C PHE A 6 33.32 -32.25 11.85
N PHE A 7 32.89 -33.36 11.24
CA PHE A 7 31.85 -33.35 10.21
C PHE A 7 30.49 -32.90 10.75
N PHE A 8 30.05 -33.42 11.90
CA PHE A 8 28.78 -33.00 12.51
C PHE A 8 28.81 -31.54 12.99
N LEU A 9 29.95 -31.06 13.51
CA LEU A 9 30.10 -29.65 13.89
C LEU A 9 30.00 -28.73 12.67
N PHE A 10 30.66 -29.09 11.57
CA PHE A 10 30.62 -28.33 10.31
C PHE A 10 29.21 -28.28 9.71
N VAL A 11 28.49 -29.42 9.71
CA VAL A 11 27.10 -29.49 9.22
C VAL A 11 26.15 -28.65 10.09
N SER A 12 26.33 -28.64 11.42
CA SER A 12 25.53 -27.79 12.32
C SER A 12 25.78 -26.30 12.12
N ILE A 13 27.02 -25.86 11.91
CA ILE A 13 27.34 -24.46 11.61
C ILE A 13 26.73 -24.06 10.26
N LEU A 14 26.80 -24.94 9.25
CA LEU A 14 26.18 -24.71 7.95
C LEU A 14 24.65 -24.55 8.10
N PHE A 15 24.00 -25.42 8.87
CA PHE A 15 22.57 -25.36 9.14
C PHE A 15 22.14 -24.05 9.82
N LEU A 16 22.93 -23.54 10.76
CA LEU A 16 22.66 -22.27 11.46
C LEU A 16 22.82 -21.04 10.56
N THR A 17 23.72 -21.09 9.56
CA THR A 17 23.87 -19.98 8.59
C THR A 17 22.78 -19.92 7.51
N ILE A 18 22.04 -21.01 7.30
CA ILE A 18 20.96 -21.08 6.29
C ILE A 18 19.71 -20.35 6.79
N PHE A 19 19.49 -20.29 8.10
CA PHE A 19 18.43 -19.46 8.69
C PHE A 19 18.91 -18.02 8.79
N LYS A 20 19.01 -17.34 7.64
CA LYS A 20 18.98 -15.87 7.64
C LYS A 20 17.71 -15.47 8.39
N ASN A 21 17.86 -14.84 9.55
CA ASN A 21 16.76 -14.28 10.29
C ASN A 21 15.95 -13.41 9.32
N VAL A 22 14.76 -13.86 8.93
CA VAL A 22 13.82 -13.03 8.19
C VAL A 22 13.42 -11.96 9.18
N LYS A 23 14.06 -10.81 9.08
CA LYS A 23 13.70 -9.66 9.89
C LYS A 23 12.35 -9.21 9.39
N THR A 24 11.31 -9.49 10.17
CA THR A 24 9.98 -8.93 9.90
C THR A 24 10.07 -7.42 10.13
N GLY A 25 9.95 -6.66 9.05
CA GLY A 25 9.87 -5.21 9.13
C GLY A 25 8.50 -4.78 9.63
N GLU A 26 8.47 -3.81 10.54
CA GLU A 26 7.23 -3.16 10.96
C GLU A 26 7.06 -1.84 10.22
N GLY A 27 5.85 -1.60 9.73
CA GLY A 27 5.51 -0.34 9.07
C GLY A 27 4.33 0.37 9.73
N VAL A 28 3.94 1.47 9.11
CA VAL A 28 2.79 2.27 9.54
C VAL A 28 1.99 2.70 8.31
N SER A 29 0.67 2.56 8.38
CA SER A 29 -0.23 3.18 7.42
C SER A 29 -0.71 4.53 7.95
N ILE A 30 -0.69 5.55 7.10
CA ILE A 30 -1.17 6.88 7.44
C ILE A 30 -2.41 7.23 6.62
N TRP A 31 -3.35 7.89 7.28
CA TRP A 31 -4.64 8.25 6.72
C TRP A 31 -4.59 9.58 5.95
N GLU A 32 -5.74 10.04 5.46
CA GLU A 32 -5.98 11.30 4.75
C GLU A 32 -5.78 12.55 5.62
N LYS A 33 -4.58 12.72 6.14
CA LYS A 33 -4.14 13.93 6.84
C LYS A 33 -2.71 14.24 6.46
N TRP A 34 -2.37 15.51 6.46
CA TRP A 34 -0.99 15.96 6.40
C TRP A 34 -0.22 15.66 7.70
N TYR A 35 0.99 15.12 7.56
CA TYR A 35 1.93 14.88 8.66
C TYR A 35 3.27 15.55 8.39
N ARG A 36 3.90 16.08 9.44
CA ARG A 36 5.19 16.78 9.38
C ARG A 36 6.36 15.79 9.31
N VAL A 37 7.50 16.23 8.79
CA VAL A 37 8.77 15.47 8.82
C VAL A 37 9.12 14.98 10.24
N SER A 38 8.89 15.78 11.28
CA SER A 38 9.15 15.39 12.67
C SER A 38 8.29 14.21 13.13
N THR A 39 7.07 14.07 12.62
CA THR A 39 6.21 12.92 12.89
C THR A 39 6.83 11.64 12.31
N PHE A 40 7.30 11.70 11.06
CA PHE A 40 7.95 10.56 10.43
C PHE A 40 9.29 10.21 11.09
N LYS A 41 10.10 11.20 11.47
CA LYS A 41 11.32 10.96 12.25
C LYS A 41 11.02 10.24 13.56
N CYS A 42 9.98 10.68 14.28
CA CYS A 42 9.53 10.01 15.50
C CYS A 42 9.14 8.54 15.23
N LEU A 43 8.38 8.26 14.18
CA LEU A 43 8.00 6.88 13.81
C LEU A 43 9.22 6.01 13.50
N LYS A 44 10.21 6.56 12.77
CA LYS A 44 11.43 5.83 12.39
C LYS A 44 12.36 5.59 13.58
N GLU A 45 12.67 6.65 14.34
CA GLU A 45 13.71 6.63 15.36
C GLU A 45 13.21 6.08 16.71
N LYS A 46 11.99 6.44 17.11
CA LYS A 46 11.43 6.07 18.42
C LYS A 46 10.62 4.79 18.37
N TYR A 47 9.94 4.53 17.25
CA TYR A 47 9.06 3.36 17.08
C TYR A 47 9.59 2.35 16.08
N SER A 48 10.83 2.53 15.61
CA SER A 48 11.56 1.60 14.74
C SER A 48 10.77 1.18 13.50
N LYS A 49 9.95 2.07 12.93
CA LYS A 49 9.18 1.78 11.72
C LYS A 49 10.10 1.84 10.50
N GLU A 50 10.02 0.81 9.66
CA GLU A 50 10.91 0.60 8.51
C GLU A 50 10.27 1.02 7.19
N PHE A 51 8.94 1.05 7.11
CA PHE A 51 8.20 1.49 5.92
C PHE A 51 6.93 2.26 6.27
N VAL A 52 6.44 3.05 5.30
CA VAL A 52 5.20 3.82 5.40
C VAL A 52 4.29 3.45 4.23
N VAL A 53 2.98 3.33 4.48
CA VAL A 53 1.96 3.22 3.42
C VAL A 53 1.02 4.42 3.50
N VAL A 54 0.98 5.23 2.45
CA VAL A 54 0.25 6.51 2.41
C VAL A 54 -1.10 6.35 1.71
N SER A 55 -2.17 6.85 2.32
CA SER A 55 -3.46 6.97 1.63
C SER A 55 -3.36 7.94 0.46
N ALA A 56 -3.52 7.47 -0.77
CA ALA A 56 -3.34 8.31 -1.96
C ALA A 56 -4.64 8.74 -2.65
N ASN A 57 -5.79 8.23 -2.18
CA ASN A 57 -7.10 8.76 -2.53
C ASN A 57 -7.97 8.92 -1.29
N ASN A 58 -8.94 9.82 -1.37
CA ASN A 58 -9.94 9.97 -0.34
C ASN A 58 -10.84 8.74 -0.28
N LYS A 59 -11.05 8.22 0.92
CA LYS A 59 -11.80 7.01 1.21
C LYS A 59 -13.15 7.04 0.51
N ASN A 60 -13.34 6.09 -0.41
CA ASN A 60 -14.58 5.86 -1.14
C ASN A 60 -15.09 7.09 -1.91
N LYS A 61 -14.18 7.98 -2.35
CA LYS A 61 -14.53 9.16 -3.17
C LYS A 61 -13.90 9.16 -4.56
N GLY A 62 -13.03 8.19 -4.88
CA GLY A 62 -12.30 8.16 -6.15
C GLY A 62 -11.42 9.39 -6.42
N LYS A 63 -11.32 10.33 -5.46
CA LYS A 63 -10.63 11.61 -5.57
C LYS A 63 -9.23 11.47 -5.01
N VAL A 64 -8.26 12.08 -5.70
CA VAL A 64 -6.87 12.17 -5.23
C VAL A 64 -6.81 12.83 -3.85
N ASN A 65 -6.08 12.21 -2.92
CA ASN A 65 -5.75 12.83 -1.64
C ASN A 65 -4.58 13.80 -1.86
N LEU A 66 -4.84 15.10 -1.83
CA LEU A 66 -3.82 16.12 -2.07
C LEU A 66 -2.72 16.15 -0.98
N ASP A 67 -2.97 15.58 0.20
CA ASP A 67 -1.95 15.45 1.23
C ASP A 67 -0.99 14.27 0.98
N ALA A 68 -1.29 13.37 0.03
CA ALA A 68 -0.50 12.17 -0.20
C ALA A 68 0.92 12.49 -0.70
N GLU A 69 1.02 13.42 -1.65
CA GLU A 69 2.30 13.91 -2.20
C GLU A 69 3.21 14.40 -1.07
N ILE A 70 2.73 15.37 -0.29
CA ILE A 70 3.53 16.01 0.75
C ILE A 70 3.89 15.02 1.86
N ASN A 71 3.03 14.04 2.14
CA ASN A 71 3.34 12.96 3.09
C ASN A 71 4.45 12.04 2.58
N ILE A 72 4.45 11.67 1.30
CA ILE A 72 5.50 10.87 0.68
C ILE A 72 6.84 11.64 0.75
N ILE A 73 6.82 12.92 0.39
CA ILE A 73 8.01 13.79 0.46
C ILE A 73 8.52 13.88 1.91
N ASN A 74 7.64 14.16 2.87
CA ASN A 74 8.02 14.31 4.27
C ASN A 74 8.56 13.01 4.89
N ALA A 75 7.97 11.87 4.55
CA ALA A 75 8.46 10.57 4.98
C ALA A 75 9.86 10.28 4.39
N ARG A 76 10.08 10.63 3.12
CA ARG A 76 11.40 10.49 2.48
C ARG A 76 12.45 11.39 3.12
N THR A 77 12.12 12.66 3.40
CA THR A 77 12.99 13.59 4.13
C THR A 77 13.30 13.12 5.54
N ALA A 78 12.40 12.38 6.19
CA ALA A 78 12.63 11.74 7.48
C ALA A 78 13.46 10.44 7.40
N GLY A 79 13.87 10.02 6.20
CA GLY A 79 14.72 8.86 5.98
C GLY A 79 13.99 7.55 5.73
N PHE A 80 12.69 7.55 5.39
CA PHE A 80 12.03 6.34 4.90
C PHE A 80 12.40 6.04 3.44
N GLU A 81 13.01 4.89 3.23
CA GLU A 81 13.35 4.37 1.88
C GLU A 81 12.17 3.62 1.27
N ASN A 82 11.46 2.84 2.08
CA ASN A 82 10.28 2.07 1.66
C ASN A 82 9.02 2.88 1.94
N ILE A 83 8.44 3.48 0.89
CA ILE A 83 7.18 4.22 0.96
C ILE A 83 6.28 3.68 -0.13
N ASP A 84 5.16 3.11 0.28
CA ASP A 84 4.10 2.63 -0.60
C ASP A 84 2.89 3.55 -0.51
N ILE A 85 1.93 3.38 -1.40
CA ILE A 85 0.62 4.01 -1.30
C ILE A 85 -0.48 2.96 -1.21
N TYR A 86 -1.64 3.35 -0.68
CA TYR A 86 -2.84 2.54 -0.77
C TYR A 86 -4.02 3.35 -1.32
N LEU A 87 -4.91 2.65 -2.02
CA LEU A 87 -6.08 3.21 -2.68
C LEU A 87 -7.35 2.48 -2.24
N TYR A 88 -8.40 3.24 -1.97
CA TYR A 88 -9.76 2.73 -1.79
C TYR A 88 -10.48 2.65 -3.13
N PRO A 89 -10.97 1.48 -3.56
CA PRO A 89 -11.90 1.40 -4.67
C PRO A 89 -13.17 2.20 -4.40
N CYS A 90 -13.75 2.79 -5.44
CA CYS A 90 -15.05 3.45 -5.37
C CYS A 90 -15.91 2.96 -6.53
N VAL A 91 -16.62 1.85 -6.33
CA VAL A 91 -17.28 1.13 -7.42
C VAL A 91 -18.54 1.83 -7.91
N LYS A 92 -19.37 2.36 -7.01
CA LYS A 92 -20.64 2.97 -7.44
C LYS A 92 -20.43 4.40 -7.95
N PRO A 93 -20.99 4.75 -9.13
CA PRO A 93 -21.05 6.13 -9.59
C PRO A 93 -21.66 7.08 -8.55
N SER A 94 -21.17 8.31 -8.51
CA SER A 94 -21.68 9.35 -7.63
C SER A 94 -21.62 10.71 -8.31
N THR A 95 -22.67 11.51 -8.14
CA THR A 95 -22.71 12.90 -8.63
C THR A 95 -21.83 13.84 -7.81
N GLU A 96 -21.52 13.50 -6.56
CA GLU A 96 -20.60 14.27 -5.71
C GLU A 96 -19.13 13.84 -5.94
N TYR A 97 -18.93 12.59 -6.35
CA TYR A 97 -17.62 11.97 -6.51
C TYR A 97 -17.47 11.41 -7.93
N GLU A 98 -17.23 12.31 -8.88
CA GLU A 98 -17.28 12.05 -10.33
C GLU A 98 -16.37 10.91 -10.84
N LEU A 99 -15.30 10.59 -10.10
CA LEU A 99 -14.38 9.50 -10.46
C LEU A 99 -14.82 8.13 -9.93
N CYS A 100 -15.81 8.08 -9.04
CA CYS A 100 -16.40 6.81 -8.63
C CYS A 100 -17.18 6.17 -9.78
N GLY A 101 -17.12 4.85 -9.89
CA GLY A 101 -17.63 4.14 -11.08
C GLY A 101 -16.63 4.04 -12.24
N ASP A 102 -15.51 4.74 -12.18
CA ASP A 102 -14.47 4.69 -13.21
C ASP A 102 -13.12 4.24 -12.60
N ALA A 103 -12.91 2.93 -12.58
CA ALA A 103 -11.70 2.30 -12.03
C ALA A 103 -10.40 2.83 -12.66
N ARG A 104 -10.39 2.96 -14.00
CA ARG A 104 -9.22 3.41 -14.75
C ARG A 104 -8.89 4.86 -14.44
N LYS A 105 -9.89 5.76 -14.50
CA LYS A 105 -9.66 7.19 -14.21
C LYS A 105 -9.27 7.42 -12.75
N SER A 106 -9.91 6.75 -11.81
CA SER A 106 -9.60 6.94 -10.38
C SER A 106 -8.16 6.57 -10.02
N ILE A 107 -7.60 5.50 -10.58
CA ILE A 107 -6.17 5.16 -10.41
C ILE A 107 -5.28 6.14 -11.16
N THR A 108 -5.58 6.36 -12.45
CA THR A 108 -4.73 7.20 -13.32
C THR A 108 -4.58 8.59 -12.74
N ALA A 109 -5.66 9.19 -12.23
CA ALA A 109 -5.63 10.51 -11.59
C ALA A 109 -4.65 10.57 -10.40
N VAL A 110 -4.59 9.51 -9.59
CA VAL A 110 -3.66 9.45 -8.44
C VAL A 110 -2.22 9.27 -8.90
N LEU A 111 -1.98 8.32 -9.81
CA LEU A 111 -0.64 8.05 -10.33
C LEU A 111 -0.06 9.31 -11.01
N ASP A 112 -0.85 9.94 -11.88
CA ASP A 112 -0.45 11.16 -12.59
C ASP A 112 -0.20 12.31 -11.61
N HIS A 113 -1.04 12.48 -10.58
CA HIS A 113 -0.80 13.51 -9.57
C HIS A 113 0.52 13.32 -8.83
N LEU A 114 0.82 12.09 -8.38
CA LEU A 114 2.06 11.81 -7.66
C LEU A 114 3.30 11.91 -8.57
N GLU A 115 3.19 11.44 -9.81
CA GLU A 115 4.24 11.54 -10.83
C GLU A 115 4.56 13.00 -11.17
N ASN A 116 3.55 13.81 -11.46
CA ASN A 116 3.69 15.23 -11.79
C ASN A 116 4.33 16.06 -10.66
N ASN A 117 4.18 15.61 -9.41
CA ASN A 117 4.77 16.26 -8.25
C ASN A 117 6.05 15.57 -7.73
N ASN A 118 6.66 14.68 -8.52
CA ASN A 118 7.88 13.95 -8.16
C ASN A 118 7.80 13.16 -6.84
N ALA A 119 6.60 12.77 -6.41
CA ALA A 119 6.37 12.01 -5.21
C ALA A 119 6.57 10.50 -5.47
N LYS A 120 7.81 10.03 -5.37
CA LYS A 120 8.18 8.63 -5.67
C LYS A 120 7.71 7.66 -4.59
N PHE A 121 7.02 6.60 -4.99
CA PHE A 121 6.58 5.49 -4.13
C PHE A 121 6.92 4.13 -4.77
N GLY A 122 6.84 3.06 -3.98
CA GLY A 122 7.16 1.70 -4.40
C GLY A 122 5.95 0.96 -4.97
N ARG A 123 5.08 0.50 -4.08
CA ARG A 123 3.90 -0.33 -4.42
C ARG A 123 2.60 0.43 -4.23
N VAL A 124 1.61 0.07 -5.04
CA VAL A 124 0.19 0.41 -4.83
C VAL A 124 -0.53 -0.74 -4.14
N TRP A 125 -1.08 -0.48 -2.97
CA TRP A 125 -1.97 -1.43 -2.28
C TRP A 125 -3.42 -1.09 -2.56
N LEU A 126 -4.12 -1.99 -3.25
CA LEU A 126 -5.57 -1.90 -3.39
C LEU A 126 -6.20 -2.36 -2.07
N LEU A 127 -6.73 -1.40 -1.30
CA LEU A 127 -7.40 -1.66 -0.04
C LEU A 127 -8.84 -2.09 -0.31
N ILE A 128 -9.00 -3.39 -0.50
CA ILE A 128 -10.31 -4.02 -0.72
C ILE A 128 -10.94 -4.24 0.65
N TYR A 129 -11.70 -3.25 1.12
CA TYR A 129 -12.52 -3.42 2.30
C TYR A 129 -13.88 -3.97 1.88
N GLY A 130 -14.09 -5.27 2.07
CA GLY A 130 -15.36 -5.94 1.83
C GLY A 130 -16.08 -6.21 3.14
N LEU A 131 -17.31 -5.69 3.31
CA LEU A 131 -18.39 -6.27 4.12
C LEU A 131 -17.99 -6.92 5.47
N ALA A 132 -17.07 -6.34 6.23
CA ALA A 132 -16.79 -6.78 7.59
C ALA A 132 -17.94 -6.30 8.49
N GLY A 133 -19.06 -7.03 8.40
CA GLY A 133 -20.37 -6.67 8.93
C GLY A 133 -21.37 -6.45 7.79
N CYS A 134 -22.53 -7.10 7.86
CA CYS A 134 -23.69 -6.88 6.98
C CYS A 134 -24.31 -5.48 7.13
N GLU A 135 -23.52 -4.46 7.46
CA GLU A 135 -23.96 -3.09 7.66
C GLU A 135 -23.43 -2.21 6.54
N LYS A 136 -24.36 -1.81 5.66
CA LYS A 136 -24.37 -0.52 4.94
C LYS A 136 -23.07 -0.01 4.30
N ASP A 137 -22.17 -0.85 3.79
CA ASP A 137 -21.17 -0.31 2.86
C ASP A 137 -21.85 -0.07 1.51
N GLU A 138 -22.42 1.14 1.35
CA GLU A 138 -23.16 1.58 0.17
C GLU A 138 -22.28 1.68 -1.08
N LYS A 139 -20.97 1.49 -0.95
CA LYS A 139 -19.97 1.85 -1.97
C LYS A 139 -19.53 0.69 -2.86
N TRP A 140 -19.72 -0.55 -2.41
CA TRP A 140 -19.65 -1.75 -3.26
C TRP A 140 -21.03 -2.12 -3.77
N ASN A 141 -21.11 -2.71 -4.97
CA ASN A 141 -22.37 -3.23 -5.47
C ASN A 141 -22.70 -4.56 -4.80
N LYS A 142 -23.59 -4.54 -3.80
CA LYS A 142 -23.97 -5.73 -3.02
C LYS A 142 -24.73 -6.76 -3.87
N ASP A 143 -25.47 -6.27 -4.86
CA ASP A 143 -26.35 -7.09 -5.71
C ASP A 143 -25.65 -7.55 -6.99
N ASN A 144 -24.54 -6.91 -7.35
CA ASN A 144 -23.74 -7.25 -8.53
C ASN A 144 -22.27 -7.48 -8.17
N LYS A 145 -21.94 -8.71 -7.80
CA LYS A 145 -20.55 -9.12 -7.52
C LYS A 145 -19.66 -9.09 -8.76
N THR A 146 -20.21 -9.36 -9.93
CA THR A 146 -19.48 -9.34 -11.20
C THR A 146 -18.92 -7.94 -11.47
N GLU A 147 -19.73 -6.90 -11.30
CA GLU A 147 -19.29 -5.50 -11.44
C GLU A 147 -18.16 -5.14 -10.47
N ASN A 148 -18.21 -5.63 -9.22
CA ASN A 148 -17.11 -5.41 -8.27
C ASN A 148 -15.80 -6.07 -8.73
N ILE A 149 -15.89 -7.29 -9.28
CA ILE A 149 -14.73 -8.01 -9.80
C ILE A 149 -14.16 -7.29 -11.03
N GLU A 150 -15.01 -6.91 -11.98
CA GLU A 150 -14.63 -6.15 -13.18
C GLU A 150 -13.97 -4.82 -12.82
N PHE A 151 -14.45 -4.14 -11.77
CA PHE A 151 -13.85 -2.91 -11.26
C PHE A 151 -12.42 -3.17 -10.74
N ILE A 152 -12.22 -4.21 -9.91
CA ILE A 152 -10.90 -4.59 -9.40
C ILE A 152 -9.97 -5.03 -10.55
N ASP A 153 -10.49 -5.79 -11.51
CA ASP A 153 -9.72 -6.25 -12.67
C ASP A 153 -9.26 -5.08 -13.55
N THR A 154 -10.13 -4.09 -13.75
CA THR A 154 -9.78 -2.85 -14.43
C THR A 154 -8.70 -2.08 -13.66
N MET A 155 -8.78 -2.05 -12.33
CA MET A 155 -7.76 -1.42 -11.49
C MET A 155 -6.39 -2.10 -11.65
N VAL A 156 -6.36 -3.43 -11.56
CA VAL A 156 -5.15 -4.25 -11.71
C VAL A 156 -4.56 -4.11 -13.12
N THR A 157 -5.40 -4.18 -14.15
CA THR A 157 -4.98 -4.00 -15.55
C THR A 157 -4.36 -2.62 -15.76
N THR A 158 -4.96 -1.56 -15.20
CA THR A 158 -4.41 -0.20 -15.28
C THR A 158 -3.03 -0.11 -14.61
N LEU A 159 -2.84 -0.75 -13.45
CA LEU A 159 -1.54 -0.77 -12.76
C LEU A 159 -0.48 -1.53 -13.57
N ASN A 160 -0.85 -2.67 -14.17
CA ASN A 160 0.03 -3.43 -15.07
C ASN A 160 0.44 -2.60 -16.29
N GLU A 161 -0.50 -1.94 -16.96
CA GLU A 161 -0.22 -1.07 -18.11
C GLU A 161 0.74 0.07 -17.75
N ARG A 162 0.69 0.56 -16.50
CA ARG A 162 1.59 1.60 -15.96
C ARG A 162 2.91 1.05 -15.42
N ASN A 163 3.19 -0.26 -15.58
CA ASN A 163 4.34 -0.95 -14.99
C ASN A 163 4.48 -0.72 -13.47
N GLN A 164 3.34 -0.54 -12.79
CA GLN A 164 3.29 -0.21 -11.38
C GLN A 164 3.18 -1.49 -10.55
N THR A 165 4.11 -1.70 -9.62
CA THR A 165 4.01 -2.83 -8.68
C THR A 165 2.78 -2.63 -7.80
N PHE A 166 1.99 -3.68 -7.63
CA PHE A 166 0.77 -3.62 -6.82
C PHE A 166 0.60 -4.83 -5.90
N GLY A 167 -0.29 -4.70 -4.93
CA GLY A 167 -0.79 -5.78 -4.09
C GLY A 167 -2.24 -5.52 -3.70
N ILE A 168 -2.93 -6.56 -3.26
CA ILE A 168 -4.28 -6.45 -2.70
C ILE A 168 -4.15 -6.70 -1.19
N PHE A 169 -4.78 -5.83 -0.39
CA PHE A 169 -4.84 -5.99 1.06
C PHE A 169 -6.28 -5.79 1.53
N HIS A 170 -6.72 -6.65 2.45
CA HIS A 170 -7.95 -6.50 3.19
C HIS A 170 -7.63 -6.49 4.69
N LYS A 171 -8.42 -5.76 5.47
CA LYS A 171 -8.36 -5.83 6.94
C LYS A 171 -9.27 -6.93 7.46
#